data_AF-A0A3M1B3H5-F1
#
_entry.id   AF-A0A3M1B3H5-F1
#
_cell.length_a   1.000
_cell.length_b   1.000
_cell.length_c   1.000
_cell.angle_alpha   90.00
_cell.angle_beta   90.00
_cell.angle_gamma   90.00
#
_symmetry.space_group_name_H-M   'P 1'
#
loop_
_entity.id
_entity.type
_entity.pdbx_description
1 polymer ?
#
loop_
_entity_poly.entity_id
_entity_poly.type
_entity_poly.pdbx_seq_one_letter_code
_entity_poly.pdbx_strand_id
1 'polypeptide(L)'
;MDKSPKYLDEIIDKKIYPKSVEMGKKFYDAFRGEGKSQLRKLQTLAYSTSRFTEILNFIKNQIGKDTQRKWTSFGEELLEELKGLQEMEKGKLSSTHLLYLARAYIDGAVNEYLYLAKK
;
A
#
# COMPACT_ATOMS: atom_id res chain seq x y z
N MET A 1 -13.39 18.42 -9.77
CA MET A 1 -14.49 17.50 -10.13
C MET A 1 -14.35 16.25 -9.29
N ASP A 2 -15.38 15.92 -8.51
CA ASP A 2 -15.39 14.68 -7.74
C ASP A 2 -15.65 13.50 -8.70
N LYS A 3 -14.80 12.49 -8.67
CA LYS A 3 -15.00 11.28 -9.49
C LYS A 3 -16.08 10.42 -8.86
N SER A 4 -16.89 9.76 -9.70
CA SER A 4 -17.91 8.84 -9.19
C SER A 4 -17.29 7.64 -8.49
N PRO A 5 -17.98 7.01 -7.52
CA PRO A 5 -17.53 5.76 -6.91
C PRO A 5 -17.17 4.68 -7.93
N LYS A 6 -18.01 4.51 -8.97
CA LYS A 6 -17.77 3.58 -10.06
C LYS A 6 -16.43 3.80 -10.78
N TYR A 7 -15.99 5.05 -10.95
CA TYR A 7 -14.69 5.34 -11.55
C TYR A 7 -13.53 4.86 -10.66
N LEU A 8 -13.65 5.03 -9.34
CA LEU A 8 -12.65 4.57 -8.38
C LEU A 8 -12.61 3.05 -8.33
N ASP A 9 -13.76 2.39 -8.34
CA ASP A 9 -13.87 0.93 -8.37
C ASP A 9 -13.17 0.36 -9.62
N GLU A 10 -13.40 0.96 -10.79
CA GLU A 10 -12.72 0.54 -12.02
C GLU A 10 -11.19 0.71 -11.95
N ILE A 11 -10.70 1.77 -11.31
CA ILE A 11 -9.25 1.95 -11.05
C ILE A 11 -8.76 0.85 -10.10
N ILE A 12 -9.53 0.57 -9.04
CA ILE A 12 -9.17 -0.43 -8.05
C ILE A 12 -9.01 -1.78 -8.73
N ASP A 13 -10.03 -2.24 -9.46
CA ASP A 13 -10.04 -3.56 -10.07
C ASP A 13 -8.98 -3.72 -11.16
N LYS A 14 -8.83 -2.73 -12.04
CA LYS A 14 -7.98 -2.86 -13.23
C LYS A 14 -6.52 -2.52 -13.00
N LYS A 15 -6.22 -1.62 -12.05
CA LYS A 15 -4.86 -1.08 -11.86
C LYS A 15 -4.28 -1.40 -10.48
N ILE A 16 -5.08 -1.27 -9.43
CA ILE A 16 -4.57 -1.36 -8.05
C ILE A 16 -4.51 -2.81 -7.58
N TYR A 17 -5.59 -3.58 -7.77
CA TYR A 17 -5.70 -4.93 -7.25
C TYR A 17 -4.61 -5.89 -7.77
N PRO A 18 -4.29 -5.93 -9.08
CA PRO A 18 -3.21 -6.80 -9.57
C PRO A 18 -1.85 -6.46 -8.95
N LYS A 19 -1.52 -5.17 -8.88
CA LYS A 19 -0.25 -4.70 -8.31
C LYS A 19 -0.18 -4.90 -6.80
N SER A 20 -1.29 -4.73 -6.09
CA SER A 20 -1.34 -4.96 -4.65
C SER A 20 -1.12 -6.44 -4.31
N VAL A 21 -1.68 -7.36 -5.10
CA VAL A 21 -1.41 -8.80 -4.99
C VAL A 21 0.08 -9.10 -5.21
N GLU A 22 0.70 -8.53 -6.24
CA GLU A 22 2.15 -8.70 -6.48
C GLU A 22 2.99 -8.18 -5.31
N MET A 23 2.64 -7.02 -4.77
CA MET A 23 3.29 -6.46 -3.58
C MET A 23 3.09 -7.35 -2.34
N GLY A 24 1.92 -7.96 -2.18
CA GLY A 24 1.65 -8.91 -1.09
C GLY A 24 2.52 -10.17 -1.16
N LYS A 25 2.85 -10.65 -2.36
CA LYS A 25 3.83 -11.73 -2.55
C LYS A 25 5.22 -11.29 -2.13
N LYS A 26 5.63 -10.06 -2.46
CA LYS A 26 6.91 -9.48 -2.02
C LYS A 26 7.00 -9.31 -0.51
N PHE A 27 5.91 -8.87 0.12
CA PHE A 27 5.80 -8.87 1.58
C PHE A 27 6.04 -10.28 2.14
N TYR A 28 5.45 -11.31 1.52
CA TYR A 28 5.63 -12.68 1.98
C TYR A 28 7.06 -13.18 1.78
N ASP A 29 7.69 -12.86 0.65
CA ASP A 29 9.08 -13.23 0.38
C ASP A 29 10.05 -12.59 1.37
N ALA A 30 9.80 -11.34 1.76
CA ALA A 30 10.62 -10.62 2.72
C ALA A 30 10.43 -11.09 4.17
N PHE A 31 9.18 -11.35 4.57
CA PHE A 31 8.83 -11.63 5.96
C PHE A 31 8.65 -13.11 6.30
N ARG A 32 8.43 -13.97 5.30
CA ARG A 32 8.21 -15.42 5.44
C ARG A 32 7.19 -15.78 6.53
N GLY A 33 6.12 -15.01 6.64
CA GLY A 33 5.05 -15.20 7.63
C GLY A 33 5.23 -14.44 8.96
N GLU A 34 6.43 -13.97 9.29
CA GLU A 34 6.74 -13.30 10.57
C GLU A 34 6.32 -11.81 10.62
N GLY A 35 6.03 -11.20 9.48
CA GLY A 35 5.74 -9.77 9.30
C GLY A 35 4.33 -9.33 9.67
N LYS A 36 3.47 -10.24 10.13
CA LYS A 36 2.03 -9.99 10.34
C LYS A 36 1.75 -8.74 11.18
N SER A 37 2.44 -8.59 12.32
CA SER A 37 2.26 -7.43 13.20
C SER A 37 2.67 -6.13 12.52
N GLN A 38 3.77 -6.13 11.77
CA GLN A 38 4.30 -4.95 11.10
C GLN A 38 3.40 -4.50 9.95
N LEU A 39 2.94 -5.45 9.13
CA LEU A 39 2.06 -5.17 8.00
C LEU A 39 0.64 -4.78 8.44
N ARG A 40 0.13 -5.36 9.53
CA ARG A 40 -1.12 -4.87 10.15
C ARG A 40 -0.98 -3.45 10.68
N LYS A 41 0.16 -3.06 11.25
CA LYS A 41 0.41 -1.66 11.65
C LYS A 41 0.37 -0.71 10.45
N LEU A 42 0.96 -1.08 9.32
CA LEU A 42 0.87 -0.30 8.08
C LEU A 42 -0.59 -0.14 7.63
N GLN A 43 -1.35 -1.24 7.60
CA GLN A 43 -2.76 -1.23 7.21
C GLN A 43 -3.60 -0.35 8.14
N THR A 44 -3.46 -0.51 9.46
CA THR A 44 -4.17 0.31 10.45
C THR A 44 -3.84 1.78 10.28
N LEU A 45 -2.57 2.13 10.07
CA LEU A 45 -2.15 3.51 9.83
C LEU A 45 -2.81 4.06 8.55
N ALA A 46 -2.80 3.30 7.45
CA ALA A 46 -3.39 3.73 6.19
C ALA A 46 -4.88 4.04 6.34
N TYR A 47 -5.61 3.27 7.16
CA TYR A 47 -7.02 3.54 7.46
C TYR A 47 -7.25 4.72 8.41
N SER A 48 -6.38 4.93 9.40
CA SER A 48 -6.59 5.95 10.43
C SER A 48 -6.05 7.34 10.07
N THR A 49 -5.05 7.42 9.19
CA THR A 49 -4.49 8.70 8.76
C THR A 49 -5.48 9.52 7.92
N SER A 50 -5.40 10.84 8.04
CA SER A 50 -6.09 11.82 7.19
C SER A 50 -5.24 12.30 6.01
N ARG A 51 -3.94 11.94 5.96
CA ARG A 51 -2.97 12.48 4.99
C ARG A 51 -2.19 11.37 4.33
N PHE A 52 -2.24 11.33 3.00
CA PHE A 52 -1.47 10.38 2.19
C PHE A 52 0.04 10.41 2.51
N THR A 53 0.60 11.59 2.80
CA THR A 53 2.02 11.74 3.16
C THR A 53 2.43 11.01 4.44
N GLU A 54 1.52 10.78 5.38
CA GLU A 54 1.82 10.02 6.61
C GLU A 54 2.09 8.55 6.31
N ILE A 55 1.41 7.98 5.32
CA ILE A 55 1.66 6.62 4.82
C ILE A 55 3.08 6.53 4.26
N LEU A 56 3.45 7.46 3.36
CA LEU A 56 4.79 7.50 2.78
C LEU A 56 5.89 7.66 3.84
N ASN A 57 5.67 8.54 4.81
CA ASN A 57 6.62 8.78 5.89
C ASN A 57 6.77 7.56 6.79
N PHE A 58 5.68 6.85 7.08
CA PHE A 58 5.76 5.60 7.82
C PHE A 58 6.61 4.57 7.10
N ILE A 59 6.40 4.35 5.81
CA ILE A 59 7.17 3.37 5.03
C ILE A 59 8.65 3.75 5.00
N LYS A 60 8.98 5.02 4.72
CA LYS A 60 10.37 5.53 4.78
C LYS A 60 11.00 5.30 6.15
N ASN A 61 10.25 5.54 7.22
CA ASN A 61 10.74 5.32 8.59
C ASN A 61 10.98 3.85 8.88
N GLN A 62 10.16 2.94 8.34
CA GLN A 62 10.42 1.50 8.47
C GLN A 62 11.70 1.11 7.73
N ILE A 63 11.86 1.54 6.47
CA ILE A 63 13.08 1.30 5.68
C ILE A 63 14.33 1.79 6.44
N GLY A 64 14.31 3.03 6.94
CA GLY A 64 15.47 3.62 7.63
C GLY A 64 15.81 2.97 8.99
N LYS A 65 14.86 2.25 9.61
CA LYS A 65 15.06 1.56 10.91
C LYS A 65 15.21 0.06 10.75
N ASP A 66 15.17 -0.47 9.53
CA ASP A 66 15.10 -1.89 9.26
C ASP A 66 16.47 -2.55 9.26
N THR A 67 16.89 -2.96 10.46
CA THR A 67 18.15 -3.70 10.67
C THR A 67 18.16 -5.08 10.01
N GLN A 68 16.99 -5.67 9.76
CA GLN A 68 16.84 -7.00 9.17
C GLN A 68 16.68 -6.96 7.64
N ARG A 69 16.70 -5.78 7.02
CA ARG A 69 16.51 -5.56 5.57
C ARG A 69 15.20 -6.15 5.00
N LYS A 70 14.23 -6.48 5.86
CA LYS A 70 12.90 -6.97 5.44
C LYS A 70 12.12 -5.86 4.72
N TRP A 71 11.95 -4.70 5.33
CA TRP A 71 11.35 -3.52 4.70
C TRP A 71 12.18 -2.98 3.54
N THR A 72 13.51 -2.97 3.66
CA THR A 72 14.36 -2.46 2.57
C THR A 72 14.18 -3.28 1.28
N SER A 73 13.87 -4.58 1.38
CA SER A 73 13.70 -5.46 0.22
C SER A 73 12.50 -5.13 -0.69
N PHE A 74 11.46 -4.45 -0.18
CA PHE A 74 10.26 -4.09 -0.95
C PHE A 74 9.82 -2.63 -0.78
N GLY A 75 10.34 -1.94 0.23
CA GLY A 75 9.81 -0.65 0.69
C GLY A 75 10.02 0.47 -0.30
N GLU A 76 11.11 0.45 -1.06
CA GLU A 76 11.36 1.42 -2.13
C GLU A 76 10.33 1.29 -3.25
N GLU A 77 10.07 0.07 -3.70
CA GLU A 77 9.05 -0.22 -4.71
C GLU A 77 7.64 0.13 -4.21
N LEU A 78 7.32 -0.20 -2.94
CA LEU A 78 6.06 0.22 -2.33
C LEU A 78 5.89 1.75 -2.33
N LEU A 79 6.96 2.50 -2.06
CA LEU A 79 6.93 3.95 -2.14
C LEU A 79 6.73 4.44 -3.57
N GLU A 80 7.38 3.81 -4.55
CA GLU A 80 7.23 4.15 -5.96
C GLU A 80 5.81 3.89 -6.45
N GLU A 81 5.21 2.76 -6.13
CA GLU A 81 3.83 2.44 -6.51
C GLU A 81 2.84 3.45 -5.91
N LEU A 82 2.97 3.78 -4.62
CA LEU A 82 2.12 4.77 -3.97
C LEU A 82 2.31 6.18 -4.57
N LYS A 83 3.55 6.60 -4.86
CA LYS A 83 3.80 7.87 -5.57
C LYS A 83 3.25 7.84 -7.00
N GLY A 84 3.31 6.69 -7.66
CA GLY A 84 2.71 6.46 -8.97
C GLY A 84 1.21 6.75 -8.96
N LEU A 85 0.49 6.32 -7.91
CA LEU A 85 -0.93 6.67 -7.73
C LEU A 85 -1.14 8.20 -7.64
N GLN A 86 -0.25 8.91 -6.94
CA GLN A 86 -0.31 10.37 -6.83
C GLN A 86 -0.09 11.06 -8.18
N GLU A 87 0.86 10.56 -8.99
CA GLU A 87 1.21 11.17 -10.27
C GLU A 87 0.22 10.81 -11.40
N MET A 88 -0.25 9.56 -11.50
CA MET A 88 -1.24 9.13 -12.51
C MET A 88 -2.51 9.99 -12.50
N GLU A 89 -2.87 10.47 -11.31
CA GLU A 89 -4.14 11.13 -11.05
C GLU A 89 -3.96 12.57 -10.56
N LYS A 90 -2.76 13.13 -10.75
CA LYS A 90 -2.41 14.51 -10.42
C LYS A 90 -3.36 15.48 -11.11
N GLY A 91 -4.05 16.30 -10.31
CA GLY A 91 -5.05 17.25 -10.79
C GLY A 91 -6.41 16.63 -11.16
N LYS A 92 -6.56 15.29 -11.11
CA LYS A 92 -7.80 14.58 -11.44
C LYS A 92 -8.54 14.04 -10.21
N LEU A 93 -7.82 13.74 -9.13
CA LEU A 93 -8.38 13.21 -7.88
C LEU A 93 -8.21 14.20 -6.73
N SER A 94 -9.19 14.18 -5.82
CA SER A 94 -9.09 14.84 -4.52
C SER A 94 -8.08 14.10 -3.64
N SER A 95 -7.59 14.76 -2.59
CA SER A 95 -6.76 14.11 -1.57
C SER A 95 -7.46 12.92 -0.92
N THR A 96 -8.78 13.01 -0.72
CA THR A 96 -9.61 11.92 -0.20
C THR A 96 -9.63 10.71 -1.13
N HIS A 97 -9.76 10.93 -2.44
CA HIS A 97 -9.69 9.84 -3.42
C HIS A 97 -8.30 9.20 -3.49
N LEU A 98 -7.23 10.01 -3.50
CA LEU A 98 -5.87 9.48 -3.46
C LEU A 98 -5.64 8.60 -2.22
N LEU A 99 -6.11 9.06 -1.06
CA LEU A 99 -6.02 8.31 0.18
C LEU A 99 -6.85 7.02 0.15
N TYR A 100 -8.03 7.06 -0.46
CA TYR A 100 -8.85 5.87 -0.68
C TYR A 100 -8.15 4.83 -1.57
N LEU A 101 -7.56 5.24 -2.69
CA LEU A 101 -6.79 4.35 -3.57
C LEU A 101 -5.56 3.77 -2.87
N ALA A 102 -4.84 4.59 -2.08
CA ALA A 102 -3.70 4.12 -1.29
C ALA A 102 -4.10 3.08 -0.23
N ARG A 103 -5.26 3.27 0.42
CA ARG A 103 -5.85 2.29 1.36
C ARG A 103 -6.18 0.99 0.64
N ALA A 104 -6.85 1.05 -0.51
CA ALA A 104 -7.18 -0.14 -1.29
C ALA A 104 -5.91 -0.91 -1.72
N TYR A 105 -4.86 -0.20 -2.14
CA TYR A 105 -3.58 -0.80 -2.48
C TYR A 105 -2.95 -1.52 -1.28
N ILE A 106 -2.82 -0.83 -0.14
CA ILE A 106 -2.21 -1.40 1.06
C ILE A 106 -3.04 -2.57 1.59
N ASP A 107 -4.35 -2.43 1.62
CA ASP A 107 -5.26 -3.48 2.08
C ASP A 107 -5.12 -4.75 1.23
N GLY A 108 -5.13 -4.62 -0.11
CA GLY A 108 -4.92 -5.75 -1.01
C GLY A 108 -3.58 -6.45 -0.77
N ALA A 109 -2.48 -5.68 -0.64
CA ALA A 109 -1.16 -6.24 -0.40
C ALA A 109 -1.04 -6.94 0.95
N VAL A 110 -1.61 -6.37 2.00
CA VAL A 110 -1.60 -6.98 3.34
C VAL A 110 -2.50 -8.21 3.38
N ASN A 111 -3.66 -8.20 2.72
CA ASN A 111 -4.55 -9.35 2.68
C ASN A 111 -3.96 -10.52 1.90
N GLU A 112 -3.30 -10.27 0.76
CA GLU A 112 -2.58 -11.31 0.02
C GLU A 112 -1.44 -11.90 0.85
N TYR A 113 -0.64 -11.06 1.52
CA TYR A 113 0.38 -11.53 2.47
C TYR A 113 -0.22 -12.46 3.53
N LEU A 114 -1.34 -12.07 4.14
CA LEU A 114 -1.99 -12.85 5.20
C LEU A 114 -2.59 -14.15 4.69
N TYR A 115 -3.05 -14.18 3.44
CA TYR A 115 -3.50 -15.40 2.78
C TYR A 115 -2.33 -16.38 2.60
N LEU A 116 -1.19 -15.91 2.11
CA LEU A 116 0.02 -16.73 1.93
C LEU A 116 0.60 -17.20 3.26
N ALA A 117 0.58 -16.37 4.30
CA ALA A 117 1.11 -16.69 5.64
C ALA A 117 0.27 -17.70 6.45
N LYS A 118 -0.92 -18.09 5.95
CA LYS A 118 -1.76 -19.13 6.55
C LYS A 118 -1.53 -20.52 5.95
N LYS A 119 -0.81 -20.61 4.84
CA LYS A 119 -0.42 -21.87 4.20
C LYS A 119 0.84 -22.41 4.86
#